data_AF-A0A5C9CA35-F1
#
_entry.id   AF-A0A5C9CA35-F1
#
_cell.length_a   1.000
_cell.length_b   1.000
_cell.length_c   1.000
_cell.angle_alpha   90.00
_cell.angle_beta   90.00
_cell.angle_gamma   90.00
#
_symmetry.space_group_name_H-M   'P 1'
#
loop_
_entity.id
_entity.type
_entity.pdbx_description
1 polymer ?
#
loop_
_entity_poly.entity_id
_entity_poly.type
_entity_poly.pdbx_seq_one_letter_code
_entity_poly.pdbx_strand_id
1 'polypeptide(L)'
;MAFELAWVNVDKPPLDFLTIAARCRQFTDRPVVLTREPTFVLKSRHFPHTTFVVGIDTAERIVQSRYYDSEADMLAALAEIRSHDCQFLVAGRREGDGFRTLSDLKLPPQTRDLFEEIRESDFRRDISSTELRKQDL
;
A
#
# COMPACT_ATOMS: atom_id res chain seq x y z
N MET A 1 9.57 9.45 -8.97
CA MET A 1 8.44 8.55 -8.68
C MET A 1 8.64 7.26 -9.45
N ALA A 2 8.48 6.12 -8.78
CA ALA A 2 8.61 4.79 -9.36
C ALA A 2 7.42 3.94 -8.90
N PHE A 3 7.11 2.88 -9.62
CA PHE A 3 6.20 1.85 -9.15
C PHE A 3 7.00 0.75 -8.45
N GLU A 4 6.37 0.08 -7.50
CA GLU A 4 6.94 -1.07 -6.82
C GLU A 4 6.02 -2.27 -7.07
N LEU A 5 6.63 -3.42 -7.40
CA LEU A 5 5.92 -4.67 -7.55
C LEU A 5 6.61 -5.74 -6.70
N ALA A 6 6.03 -5.99 -5.53
CA ALA A 6 6.42 -7.10 -4.67
C ALA A 6 5.91 -8.41 -5.28
N TRP A 7 6.82 -9.33 -5.61
CA TRP A 7 6.44 -10.63 -6.16
C TRP A 7 6.05 -11.65 -5.07
N VAL A 8 6.29 -11.33 -3.80
CA VAL A 8 5.74 -12.03 -2.63
C VAL A 8 4.85 -11.06 -1.85
N ASN A 9 3.68 -11.54 -1.39
CA ASN A 9 2.73 -10.75 -0.61
C ASN A 9 2.18 -11.61 0.53
N VAL A 10 1.85 -11.01 1.67
CA VAL A 10 1.37 -11.73 2.85
C VAL A 10 0.09 -12.54 2.57
N ASP A 11 -0.84 -11.98 1.79
CA ASP A 11 -2.17 -12.57 1.55
C ASP A 11 -2.29 -13.32 0.21
N LYS A 12 -1.24 -13.35 -0.62
CA LYS A 12 -1.34 -13.85 -2.00
C LYS A 12 -0.18 -14.79 -2.32
N PRO A 13 -0.41 -15.82 -3.14
CA PRO A 13 0.69 -16.65 -3.62
C PRO A 13 1.73 -15.79 -4.37
N PRO A 14 3.01 -16.21 -4.36
CA PRO A 14 4.04 -15.54 -5.14
C PRO A 14 3.66 -15.45 -6.62
N LEU A 15 4.05 -14.36 -7.27
CA LEU A 15 3.86 -14.19 -8.70
C LEU A 15 4.88 -15.03 -9.49
N ASP A 16 4.42 -15.67 -10.56
CA ASP A 16 5.32 -16.29 -11.54
C ASP A 16 5.98 -15.24 -12.45
N PHE A 17 7.04 -15.65 -13.16
CA PHE A 17 7.81 -14.78 -14.03
C PHE A 17 7.00 -14.17 -15.19
N LEU A 18 6.02 -14.90 -15.74
CA LEU A 18 5.19 -14.41 -16.84
C LEU A 18 4.27 -13.29 -16.34
N THR A 19 3.67 -13.49 -15.15
CA THR A 19 2.82 -12.50 -14.49
C THR A 19 3.61 -11.24 -14.12
N ILE A 20 4.83 -11.39 -13.59
CA ILE A 20 5.71 -10.25 -13.30
C ILE A 20 6.00 -9.47 -14.60
N ALA A 21 6.45 -10.16 -15.65
CA ALA A 21 6.77 -9.53 -16.93
C ALA A 21 5.56 -8.83 -17.58
N ALA A 22 4.36 -9.42 -17.47
CA ALA A 22 3.13 -8.80 -17.96
C ALA A 22 2.80 -7.52 -17.18
N ARG A 23 2.87 -7.56 -15.85
CA ARG A 23 2.58 -6.39 -15.01
C ARG A 23 3.62 -5.28 -15.18
N CYS A 24 4.90 -5.60 -15.36
CA CYS A 24 5.90 -4.57 -15.60
C CYS A 24 5.69 -3.84 -16.94
N ARG A 25 5.15 -4.51 -17.96
CA ARG A 25 4.93 -3.94 -19.30
C ARG A 25 3.92 -2.80 -19.34
N GLN A 26 3.01 -2.70 -18.37
CA GLN A 26 2.04 -1.61 -18.32
C GLN A 26 2.69 -0.24 -18.00
N PHE A 27 3.90 -0.25 -17.44
CA PHE A 27 4.62 0.96 -17.03
C PHE A 27 5.65 1.33 -18.10
N THR A 28 5.27 2.24 -19.00
CA THR A 28 6.12 2.65 -20.14
C THR A 28 6.90 3.93 -19.88
N ASP A 29 6.45 4.76 -18.94
CA ASP A 29 6.96 6.12 -18.67
C ASP A 29 7.63 6.27 -17.30
N ARG A 30 7.62 5.21 -16.49
CA ARG A 30 8.16 5.19 -15.12
C ARG A 30 8.84 3.85 -14.83
N PRO A 31 9.92 3.85 -14.03
CA PRO A 31 10.58 2.60 -13.63
C PRO A 31 9.71 1.79 -12.67
N VAL A 32 9.89 0.46 -12.71
CA VAL A 32 9.29 -0.50 -11.78
C VAL A 32 10.40 -1.16 -10.97
N VAL A 33 10.33 -1.05 -9.66
CA VAL A 33 11.22 -1.75 -8.73
C VAL A 33 10.59 -3.07 -8.33
N LEU A 34 11.25 -4.18 -8.67
CA LEU A 34 10.82 -5.51 -8.25
C LEU A 34 11.43 -5.84 -6.89
N THR A 35 10.60 -6.18 -5.91
CA THR A 35 11.08 -6.53 -4.56
C THR A 35 10.52 -7.86 -4.10
N ARG A 36 11.20 -8.45 -3.11
CA ARG A 36 10.69 -9.62 -2.38
C ARG A 36 10.13 -9.23 -1.00
N GLU A 37 9.84 -7.95 -0.76
CA GLU A 37 9.50 -7.47 0.58
C GLU A 37 7.97 -7.43 0.79
N PRO A 38 7.40 -8.36 1.59
CA PRO A 38 5.95 -8.48 1.70
C PRO A 38 5.31 -7.41 2.59
N THR A 39 6.08 -6.74 3.45
CA THR A 39 5.59 -5.75 4.43
C THR A 39 6.25 -4.39 4.23
N PHE A 40 5.56 -3.33 4.64
CA PHE A 40 6.10 -1.97 4.49
C PHE A 40 7.27 -1.65 5.42
N VAL A 41 7.40 -2.32 6.57
CA VAL A 41 8.59 -2.19 7.42
C VAL A 41 9.83 -2.75 6.74
N LEU A 42 9.70 -3.84 5.97
CA LEU A 42 10.81 -4.35 5.18
C LEU A 42 11.11 -3.43 3.99
N LYS A 43 10.08 -2.88 3.35
CA LYS A 43 10.26 -1.89 2.27
C LYS A 43 10.94 -0.62 2.76
N SER A 44 10.63 -0.11 3.95
CA SER A 44 11.22 1.13 4.46
C SER A 44 12.74 1.02 4.67
N ARG A 45 13.26 -0.18 4.97
CA ARG A 45 14.71 -0.46 5.05
C ARG A 45 15.43 -0.26 3.71
N HIS A 46 14.75 -0.53 2.58
CA HIS A 46 15.32 -0.38 1.24
C HIS A 46 15.01 0.97 0.60
N PHE A 47 13.92 1.62 1.05
CA PHE A 47 13.43 2.89 0.51
C PHE A 47 13.26 3.92 1.64
N PRO A 48 14.34 4.37 2.29
CA PRO A 48 14.25 5.46 3.26
C PRO A 48 13.79 6.76 2.59
N HIS A 49 13.24 7.68 3.37
CA HIS A 49 12.72 8.99 2.94
C HIS A 49 11.64 8.89 1.85
N THR A 50 10.83 7.82 1.87
CA THR A 50 9.86 7.53 0.82
C THR A 50 8.42 7.68 1.30
N THR A 51 7.63 8.45 0.56
CA THR A 51 6.16 8.44 0.70
C THR A 51 5.58 7.32 -0.16
N PHE A 52 5.00 6.31 0.48
CA PHE A 52 4.30 5.22 -0.19
C PHE A 52 2.86 5.62 -0.49
N VAL A 53 2.48 5.60 -1.77
CA VAL A 53 1.08 5.79 -2.18
C VAL A 53 0.36 4.46 -2.12
N VAL A 54 -0.70 4.38 -1.32
CA VAL A 54 -1.46 3.14 -1.08
C VAL A 54 -2.96 3.39 -1.14
N GLY A 55 -3.74 2.36 -1.48
CA GLY A 55 -5.20 2.41 -1.34
C GLY A 55 -5.63 2.17 0.11
N ILE A 56 -6.86 2.60 0.44
CA ILE A 56 -7.41 2.53 1.80
C ILE A 56 -7.42 1.13 2.40
N ASP A 57 -7.69 0.09 1.61
CA ASP A 57 -7.65 -1.30 2.10
C ASP A 57 -6.23 -1.75 2.46
N THR A 58 -5.21 -1.16 1.83
CA THR A 58 -3.81 -1.46 2.18
C THR A 58 -3.40 -0.69 3.44
N ALA A 59 -3.79 0.59 3.55
CA ALA A 59 -3.59 1.36 4.78
C ALA A 59 -4.22 0.68 5.99
N GLU A 60 -5.44 0.14 5.84
CA GLU A 60 -6.09 -0.62 6.91
C GLU A 60 -5.27 -1.85 7.34
N ARG A 61 -4.75 -2.63 6.38
CA ARG A 61 -3.92 -3.81 6.68
C ARG A 61 -2.62 -3.47 7.40
N ILE A 62 -2.02 -2.33 7.08
CA ILE A 62 -0.78 -1.86 7.74
C ILE A 62 -0.98 -1.67 9.25
N VAL A 63 -2.19 -1.37 9.70
CA VAL A 63 -2.52 -1.18 11.14
C VAL A 63 -3.39 -2.30 11.71
N GLN A 64 -3.57 -3.41 10.99
CA GLN A 64 -4.35 -4.55 11.47
C GLN A 64 -3.45 -5.52 12.24
N SER A 65 -3.74 -5.70 13.52
CA SER A 65 -2.96 -6.55 14.44
C SER A 65 -2.74 -7.98 13.95
N ARG A 66 -3.67 -8.57 13.17
CA ARG A 66 -3.53 -9.93 12.61
C ARG A 66 -2.33 -10.13 11.67
N TYR A 67 -1.71 -9.05 11.18
CA TYR A 67 -0.50 -9.10 10.35
C TYR A 67 0.79 -9.04 11.17
N TYR A 68 0.66 -9.03 12.49
CA TYR A 68 1.74 -8.92 13.46
C TYR A 68 1.54 -9.98 14.54
N ASP A 69 2.61 -10.33 15.25
CA ASP A 69 2.51 -11.27 16.37
C ASP A 69 1.77 -10.67 17.57
N SER A 70 1.86 -9.34 17.74
CA SER A 70 1.13 -8.58 18.75
C SER A 70 0.88 -7.13 18.33
N GLU A 71 0.05 -6.41 19.09
CA GLU A 71 -0.11 -4.96 18.92
C GLU A 71 1.21 -4.20 19.19
N ALA A 72 2.04 -4.68 20.11
CA ALA A 72 3.35 -4.09 20.37
C ALA A 72 4.29 -4.22 19.16
N ASP A 73 4.27 -5.37 18.46
CA ASP A 73 5.07 -5.59 17.25
C ASP A 73 4.59 -4.73 16.09
N MET A 74 3.27 -4.52 15.97
CA MET A 74 2.70 -3.57 15.01
C MET A 74 3.21 -2.15 15.27
N LEU A 75 3.14 -1.68 16.52
CA LEU A 75 3.61 -0.34 16.89
C LEU A 75 5.13 -0.21 16.68
N ALA A 76 5.91 -1.24 16.98
CA ALA A 76 7.35 -1.26 16.72
C ALA A 76 7.67 -1.18 15.22
N ALA A 77 6.94 -1.93 14.38
CA ALA A 77 7.10 -1.87 12.93
C ALA A 77 6.76 -0.49 12.36
N LEU A 78 5.69 0.14 12.85
CA LEU A 78 5.31 1.51 12.44
C LEU A 78 6.32 2.55 12.94
N ALA A 79 6.87 2.37 14.14
CA ALA A 79 7.94 3.23 14.64
C ALA A 79 9.23 3.08 13.80
N GLU A 80 9.54 1.89 13.33
CA GLU A 80 10.68 1.66 12.43
C GLU A 80 10.46 2.33 11.07
N ILE A 81 9.28 2.20 10.47
CA ILE A 81 8.91 2.93 9.24
C ILE A 81 9.10 4.44 9.42
N ARG A 82 8.65 4.98 10.57
CA ARG A 82 8.88 6.39 10.92
C ARG A 82 10.35 6.74 11.00
N SER A 83 11.16 5.89 11.62
CA SER A 83 12.60 6.15 11.80
C SER A 83 13.39 6.19 10.49
N HIS A 84 12.83 5.62 9.42
CA HIS A 84 13.36 5.72 8.05
C HIS A 84 12.80 6.94 7.29
N ASP A 85 12.08 7.85 7.95
CA ASP A 85 11.38 8.99 7.35
C ASP A 85 10.41 8.59 6.22
N CYS A 86 9.79 7.42 6.34
CA CYS A 86 8.75 6.97 5.42
C CYS A 86 7.37 7.39 5.90
N GLN A 87 6.48 7.68 4.95
CA GLN A 87 5.08 8.03 5.21
C GLN A 87 4.15 7.36 4.19
N PHE A 88 2.84 7.42 4.44
CA PHE A 88 1.81 6.87 3.58
C PHE A 88 0.88 7.96 3.09
N LEU A 89 0.70 8.04 1.78
CA LEU A 89 -0.34 8.84 1.17
C LEU A 89 -1.47 7.90 0.72
N VAL A 90 -2.66 8.09 1.28
CA VAL A 90 -3.75 7.11 1.26
C VAL A 90 -4.86 7.56 0.32
N ALA A 91 -5.05 6.80 -0.77
CA ALA A 91 -6.16 6.97 -1.68
C ALA A 91 -7.42 6.25 -1.16
N GLY A 92 -8.51 7.00 -1.02
CA GLY A 92 -9.83 6.42 -0.73
C GLY A 92 -10.37 5.55 -1.88
N ARG A 93 -11.45 4.82 -1.61
CA ARG A 93 -12.17 4.05 -2.64
C ARG A 93 -13.68 4.17 -2.48
N ARG A 94 -14.41 3.95 -3.57
CA ARG A 94 -15.87 3.78 -3.51
C ARG A 94 -16.25 2.53 -2.72
N GLU A 95 -17.27 2.64 -1.89
CA GLU A 95 -17.85 1.55 -1.12
C GLU A 95 -19.39 1.68 -1.11
N GLY A 96 -20.06 0.86 -1.93
CA GLY A 96 -21.48 1.04 -2.19
C GLY A 96 -21.77 2.40 -2.82
N ASP A 97 -22.68 3.15 -2.20
CA ASP A 97 -23.01 4.53 -2.58
C ASP A 97 -22.11 5.58 -1.91
N GLY A 98 -21.23 5.15 -1.01
CA GLY A 98 -20.31 6.01 -0.26
C GLY A 98 -18.88 5.98 -0.79
N PHE A 99 -18.02 6.77 -0.13
CA PHE A 99 -16.58 6.82 -0.38
C PHE A 99 -15.85 6.61 0.95
N ARG A 100 -15.03 5.56 1.00
CA ARG A 100 -14.25 5.19 2.18
C ARG A 100 -12.90 5.90 2.14
N THR A 101 -12.58 6.63 3.19
CA THR A 101 -11.37 7.48 3.30
C THR A 101 -10.53 7.13 4.54
N LEU A 102 -9.42 7.84 4.73
CA LEU A 102 -8.53 7.63 5.87
C LEU A 102 -9.24 7.87 7.21
N SER A 103 -10.22 8.79 7.26
CA SER A 103 -11.00 9.05 8.47
C SER A 103 -11.84 7.86 8.94
N ASP A 104 -12.13 6.90 8.07
CA ASP A 104 -12.87 5.68 8.42
C ASP A 104 -11.98 4.61 9.07
N LEU A 105 -10.65 4.79 9.06
CA LEU A 105 -9.72 3.85 9.68
C LEU A 105 -9.54 4.10 11.17
N LYS A 106 -9.52 3.00 11.94
CA LYS A 106 -9.15 3.02 13.36
C LYS A 106 -7.63 3.02 13.50
N LEU A 107 -7.02 4.19 13.34
CA LEU A 107 -5.58 4.38 13.52
C LEU A 107 -5.24 4.56 15.01
N PRO A 108 -4.27 3.79 15.56
CA PRO A 108 -3.67 4.10 16.86
C PRO A 108 -3.22 5.57 16.91
N PRO A 109 -3.52 6.33 17.98
CA PRO A 109 -3.24 7.77 18.01
C PRO A 109 -1.78 8.12 17.68
N GLN A 110 -0.83 7.28 18.12
CA GLN A 110 0.61 7.47 17.96
C GLN A 110 1.12 7.13 16.55
N THR A 111 0.27 6.69 15.62
CA THR A 111 0.66 6.32 14.26
C THR A 111 0.03 7.21 13.20
N ARG A 112 -0.87 8.13 13.59
CA ARG A 112 -1.63 8.99 12.67
C ARG A 112 -0.74 9.89 11.80
N ASP A 113 0.39 10.33 12.34
CA ASP A 113 1.38 11.17 11.65
C ASP A 113 2.07 10.46 10.46
N LEU A 114 1.97 9.13 10.38
CA LEU A 114 2.46 8.36 9.25
C LEU A 114 1.51 8.35 8.06
N PHE A 115 0.26 8.77 8.21
CA PHE A 115 -0.77 8.65 7.18
C PHE A 115 -1.35 10.02 6.82
N GLU A 116 -1.32 10.34 5.54
CA GLU A 116 -1.96 11.50 4.94
C GLU A 116 -3.02 11.03 3.95
N GLU A 117 -4.17 11.71 3.91
CA GLU A 117 -5.26 11.37 3.00
C GLU A 117 -5.10 12.10 1.65
N ILE A 118 -5.30 11.39 0.54
CA ILE A 118 -5.62 12.05 -0.74
C ILE A 118 -7.11 12.37 -0.72
N ARG A 119 -7.43 13.66 -0.66
CA ARG A 119 -8.83 14.14 -0.62
C ARG A 119 -9.63 13.59 -1.79
N GLU A 120 -10.89 13.21 -1.54
CA GLU A 120 -11.80 12.73 -2.59
C GLU A 120 -11.92 13.72 -3.76
N SER A 121 -11.92 15.03 -3.47
CA SER A 121 -11.95 16.10 -4.48
C SER A 121 -10.78 16.05 -5.46
N ASP A 122 -9.64 15.55 -5.00
CA ASP A 122 -8.39 15.48 -5.76
C ASP A 122 -8.24 14.11 -6.43
N PHE A 123 -8.85 13.06 -5.85
CA PHE A 123 -8.77 11.69 -6.36
C PHE A 123 -10.03 10.86 -6.04
N ARG A 124 -10.87 10.69 -7.06
CA ARG A 124 -11.94 9.69 -7.09
C ARG A 124 -11.80 8.81 -8.34
N ARG A 125 -11.51 7.53 -8.13
CA ARG A 125 -11.43 6.51 -9.18
C ARG A 125 -12.37 5.37 -8.84
N ASP A 126 -13.48 5.27 -9.57
CA ASP A 126 -14.54 4.30 -9.33
C ASP A 126 -14.26 2.90 -9.93
N ILE A 127 -12.98 2.57 -10.18
CA ILE A 127 -12.57 1.32 -10.82
C ILE A 127 -11.76 0.48 -9.82
N SER A 128 -12.20 -0.74 -9.55
CA SER A 128 -11.45 -1.68 -8.74
C SER A 128 -10.31 -2.33 -9.53
N SER A 129 -9.24 -2.73 -8.83
CA SER A 129 -8.16 -3.48 -9.48
C SER A 129 -8.62 -4.84 -10.03
N THR A 130 -9.74 -5.40 -9.55
CA THR A 130 -10.36 -6.61 -10.11
C THR A 130 -11.01 -6.35 -11.46
N GLU A 131 -11.69 -5.21 -11.61
CA GLU A 131 -12.28 -4.80 -12.88
C GLU A 131 -11.20 -4.49 -13.91
N LEU A 132 -10.14 -3.77 -13.52
CA LEU A 132 -8.98 -3.51 -14.39
C LEU A 132 -8.36 -4.82 -14.91
N ARG A 133 -8.16 -5.82 -14.06
CA ARG A 133 -7.60 -7.12 -14.47
C ARG A 133 -8.48 -7.89 -15.46
N LYS A 134 -9.79 -7.63 -15.52
CA LYS A 134 -10.70 -8.26 -16.49
C LYS A 134 -10.71 -7.55 -17.84
N GLN A 135 -10.22 -6.31 -17.91
CA GLN A 135 -10.17 -5.51 -19.13
C GLN A 135 -8.89 -5.71 -19.95
N ASP A 136 -7.82 -6.25 -19.33
CA ASP A 136 -6.52 -6.55 -19.96
C ASP A 136 -6.37 -8.02 -20.41
N LEU A 137 -7.49 -8.73 -20.65
CA LEU A 137 -7.56 -10.09 -21.21
C LEU A 137 -8.25 -10.10 -22.58
#